data_AF-A0A7C2V391-F1
#
_entry.id   AF-A0A7C2V391-F1
#
_cell.length_a   1.000
_cell.length_b   1.000
_cell.length_c   1.000
_cell.angle_alpha   90.00
_cell.angle_beta   90.00
_cell.angle_gamma   90.00
#
_symmetry.space_group_name_H-M   'P 1'
#
loop_
_entity.id
_entity.type
_entity.pdbx_description
1 polymer ?
#
loop_
_entity_poly.entity_id
_entity_poly.type
_entity_poly.pdbx_seq_one_letter_code
_entity_poly.pdbx_strand_id
1 'polypeptide(L)'
;MREILERIEELLSLQEKLVNLLLLSGSQKVKVSVNTAFDVLYHNIELLDLIEELISSQEELLEEYSREYTFNLVLEALSWMGVILPAIEEACPIFLRGIAQEEKDPLYRIKQIIKMVEDSYNKGEYRNLIKVAKELHGLSSLLKYQIILARRAYMNLA
;
A
#
# COMPACT_ATOMS: atom_id res chain seq x y z
N MET A 1 0.77 16.26 12.16
CA MET A 1 0.52 14.94 12.79
C MET A 1 -0.95 14.56 12.83
N ARG A 2 -1.84 15.33 13.49
CA ARG A 2 -3.28 14.99 13.53
C ARG A 2 -3.92 14.89 12.14
N GLU A 3 -3.68 15.88 11.28
CA GLU A 3 -4.20 15.89 9.90
C GLU A 3 -3.68 14.72 9.05
N ILE A 4 -2.42 14.30 9.26
CA ILE A 4 -1.82 13.14 8.58
C ILE A 4 -2.52 11.85 9.00
N LEU A 5 -2.74 11.67 10.31
CA LEU A 5 -3.44 10.50 10.85
C LEU A 5 -4.89 10.43 10.35
N GLU A 6 -5.62 11.55 10.41
CA GLU A 6 -6.99 11.63 9.90
C GLU A 6 -7.04 11.24 8.41
N ARG A 7 -6.08 11.71 7.61
CA ARG A 7 -5.99 11.35 6.19
C ARG A 7 -5.64 9.87 5.96
N ILE A 8 -4.74 9.29 6.77
CA ILE A 8 -4.42 7.86 6.71
C ILE A 8 -5.67 7.02 7.00
N GLU A 9 -6.42 7.37 8.05
CA GLU A 9 -7.65 6.68 8.46
C GLU A 9 -8.75 6.78 7.37
N GLU A 10 -8.90 7.95 6.74
CA GLU A 10 -9.79 8.11 5.59
C GLU A 10 -9.43 7.16 4.43
N LEU A 11 -8.14 7.12 4.07
CA LEU A 11 -7.64 6.28 2.98
C LEU A 11 -7.78 4.79 3.30
N LEU A 12 -7.52 4.38 4.55
CA LEU A 12 -7.76 3.02 5.03
C LEU A 12 -9.24 2.64 4.95
N SER A 13 -10.15 3.54 5.36
CA SER A 13 -11.60 3.30 5.23
C SER A 13 -12.03 3.14 3.77
N LEU A 14 -11.41 3.87 2.84
CA LEU A 14 -11.66 3.70 1.41
C LEU A 14 -11.13 2.35 0.89
N GLN A 15 -9.93 1.94 1.33
CA GLN A 15 -9.39 0.62 1.00
C GLN A 15 -10.27 -0.51 1.53
N GLU A 16 -10.70 -0.43 2.80
CA GLU A 16 -11.56 -1.42 3.44
C GLU A 16 -12.88 -1.58 2.67
N LYS A 17 -13.54 -0.48 2.32
CA LYS A 17 -14.76 -0.49 1.49
C LYS A 17 -14.52 -1.16 0.14
N LEU A 18 -13.41 -0.86 -0.52
CA LEU A 18 -13.06 -1.47 -1.80
C LEU A 18 -12.79 -2.97 -1.65
N VAL A 19 -12.00 -3.39 -0.67
CA VAL A 19 -11.73 -4.79 -0.37
C VAL A 19 -13.04 -5.53 -0.09
N ASN A 20 -13.92 -4.98 0.74
CA ASN A 20 -15.22 -5.56 1.03
C ASN A 20 -16.06 -5.74 -0.25
N LEU A 21 -16.07 -4.75 -1.15
CA LEU A 21 -16.76 -4.87 -2.44
C LEU A 21 -16.16 -5.98 -3.33
N LEU A 22 -14.82 -6.07 -3.38
CA LEU A 22 -14.10 -7.09 -4.15
C LEU A 22 -14.33 -8.51 -3.60
N LEU A 23 -14.45 -8.65 -2.28
CA LEU A 23 -14.72 -9.95 -1.63
C LEU A 23 -16.20 -10.35 -1.79
N LEU A 24 -17.13 -9.41 -1.62
CA LEU A 24 -18.58 -9.65 -1.74
C LEU A 24 -19.00 -10.00 -3.17
N SER A 25 -18.27 -9.52 -4.18
CA SER A 25 -18.58 -9.84 -5.57
C SER A 25 -18.32 -11.31 -5.92
N GLY A 26 -17.59 -12.06 -5.08
CA GLY A 26 -17.34 -13.48 -5.24
C GLY A 26 -16.76 -13.81 -6.63
N SER A 27 -17.43 -14.70 -7.37
CA SER A 27 -17.03 -15.08 -8.73
C SER A 27 -17.48 -14.11 -9.83
N GLN A 28 -18.32 -13.11 -9.51
CA GLN A 28 -18.62 -12.01 -10.42
C GLN A 28 -17.48 -11.01 -10.31
N LYS A 29 -16.58 -10.98 -11.30
CA LYS A 29 -15.48 -10.01 -11.34
C LYS A 29 -16.05 -8.58 -11.29
N VAL A 30 -15.68 -7.82 -10.26
CA VAL A 30 -15.94 -6.37 -10.23
C VAL A 30 -15.26 -5.78 -11.46
N LYS A 31 -16.06 -5.22 -12.38
CA LYS A 31 -15.51 -4.49 -13.52
C LYS A 31 -15.06 -3.10 -13.06
N VAL A 32 -13.85 -3.03 -12.55
CA VAL A 32 -13.19 -1.76 -12.27
C VAL A 32 -12.78 -1.13 -13.60
N SER A 33 -13.14 0.13 -13.83
CA SER A 33 -12.69 0.86 -15.02
C SER A 33 -11.19 1.16 -14.92
N VAL A 34 -10.49 1.31 -16.05
CA VAL A 34 -9.05 1.65 -16.06
C VAL A 34 -8.78 2.96 -15.29
N ASN A 35 -9.66 3.96 -15.41
CA ASN A 35 -9.51 5.23 -14.68
C ASN A 35 -9.65 5.02 -13.17
N THR A 36 -10.70 4.29 -12.75
CA THR A 36 -10.90 3.94 -11.33
C THR A 36 -9.72 3.15 -10.78
N ALA A 37 -9.14 2.24 -11.57
CA ALA A 37 -7.95 1.50 -11.18
C ALA A 37 -6.77 2.44 -10.92
N PHE A 38 -6.53 3.43 -11.79
CA PHE A 38 -5.50 4.45 -11.56
C PHE A 38 -5.79 5.31 -10.33
N ASP A 39 -7.03 5.74 -10.10
CA ASP A 39 -7.40 6.51 -8.92
C ASP A 39 -7.08 5.74 -7.63
N VAL A 40 -7.45 4.45 -7.59
CA VAL A 40 -7.13 3.58 -6.45
C VAL A 40 -5.60 3.42 -6.28
N LEU A 41 -4.86 3.26 -7.37
CA LEU A 41 -3.39 3.21 -7.30
C LEU A 41 -2.80 4.50 -6.73
N TYR A 42 -3.30 5.67 -7.12
CA TYR A 42 -2.84 6.95 -6.58
C TYR A 42 -3.17 7.11 -5.09
N HIS A 43 -4.36 6.69 -4.65
CA HIS A 43 -4.69 6.68 -3.21
C HIS A 43 -3.79 5.72 -2.41
N ASN A 44 -3.47 4.55 -2.96
CA ASN A 44 -2.55 3.62 -2.31
C ASN A 44 -1.14 4.20 -2.18
N ILE A 45 -0.67 4.92 -3.20
CA ILE A 45 0.60 5.64 -3.14
C ILE A 45 0.59 6.71 -2.05
N GLU A 46 -0.46 7.54 -2.04
CA GLU A 46 -0.62 8.60 -1.03
C GLU A 46 -0.58 8.00 0.38
N LEU A 47 -1.28 6.88 0.60
CA LEU A 47 -1.28 6.18 1.88
C LEU A 47 0.13 5.69 2.29
N LEU A 48 0.90 5.09 1.36
CA LEU A 48 2.27 4.66 1.67
C LEU A 48 3.17 5.84 2.02
N ASP A 49 3.07 6.95 1.29
CA ASP A 49 3.86 8.16 1.55
C ASP A 49 3.52 8.76 2.92
N LEU A 50 2.22 8.84 3.27
CA LEU A 50 1.79 9.37 4.56
C LEU A 50 2.18 8.46 5.73
N ILE A 51 2.11 7.14 5.58
CA ILE A 51 2.57 6.19 6.60
C ILE A 51 4.10 6.28 6.76
N GLU A 52 4.84 6.43 5.66
CA GLU A 52 6.28 6.64 5.71
C GLU A 52 6.63 7.94 6.44
N GLU A 53 5.97 9.05 6.10
CA GLU A 53 6.12 10.33 6.79
C GLU A 53 5.75 10.21 8.27
N LEU A 54 4.65 9.52 8.59
CA LEU A 54 4.22 9.24 9.94
C LEU A 54 5.30 8.51 10.73
N ILE A 55 5.99 7.52 10.15
CA ILE A 55 7.07 6.76 10.79
C ILE A 55 8.36 7.59 10.90
N SER A 56 8.71 8.30 9.84
CA SER A 56 9.95 9.10 9.76
C SER A 56 9.93 10.32 10.67
N SER A 57 8.74 10.86 10.97
CA SER A 57 8.54 11.96 11.92
C SER A 57 8.51 11.52 13.40
N GLN A 58 8.60 10.20 13.69
CA GLN A 58 8.47 9.67 15.06
C GLN A 58 9.72 9.78 15.94
N GLU A 59 10.66 10.71 15.68
CA GLU A 59 11.66 11.06 16.71
C GLU A 59 10.98 11.50 18.04
N GLU A 60 9.69 11.86 18.01
CA GLU A 60 8.91 12.34 19.14
C GLU A 60 7.96 11.31 19.82
N LEU A 61 7.71 10.12 19.25
CA LEU A 61 6.75 9.15 19.84
C LEU A 61 7.42 8.20 20.83
N LEU A 62 7.65 8.73 22.03
CA LEU A 62 8.09 8.00 23.22
C LEU A 62 6.97 7.15 23.86
N GLU A 63 5.72 7.32 23.43
CA GLU A 63 4.57 6.60 23.98
C GLU A 63 4.32 5.27 23.27
N GLU A 64 4.27 4.18 24.05
CA GLU A 64 4.06 2.80 23.61
C GLU A 64 2.76 2.65 22.79
N TYR A 65 1.69 3.31 23.23
CA TYR A 65 0.39 3.31 22.56
C TYR A 65 0.45 3.84 21.12
N SER A 66 1.25 4.89 20.88
CA SER A 66 1.37 5.47 19.54
C SER A 66 2.15 4.58 18.58
N ARG A 67 3.05 3.73 19.10
CA ARG A 67 3.86 2.83 18.27
C ARG A 67 3.07 1.60 17.85
N GLU A 68 2.33 1.02 18.78
CA GLU A 68 1.39 -0.07 18.49
C GLU A 68 0.35 0.38 17.45
N TYR A 69 -0.21 1.58 17.62
CA TYR A 69 -1.13 2.14 16.65
C TYR A 69 -0.50 2.27 15.26
N THR A 70 0.73 2.79 15.18
CA THR A 70 1.45 2.92 13.91
C THR A 70 1.69 1.57 13.24
N PHE A 71 2.07 0.54 14.00
CA PHE A 71 2.24 -0.80 13.45
C PHE A 71 0.94 -1.36 12.87
N ASN A 72 -0.17 -1.17 13.58
CA ASN A 72 -1.48 -1.62 13.09
C ASN A 72 -1.87 -0.93 11.78
N LEU A 73 -1.67 0.40 11.68
CA LEU A 73 -1.93 1.14 10.44
C LEU A 73 -1.11 0.60 9.26
N VAL A 74 0.17 0.31 9.48
CA VAL A 74 1.04 -0.26 8.44
C VAL A 74 0.55 -1.63 8.00
N LEU A 75 0.23 -2.52 8.96
CA LEU A 75 -0.23 -3.87 8.68
C LEU A 75 -1.55 -3.87 7.92
N GLU A 76 -2.48 -3.02 8.32
CA GLU A 76 -3.79 -2.90 7.69
C GLU A 76 -3.65 -2.39 6.25
N ALA A 77 -2.93 -1.28 6.05
CA ALA A 77 -2.71 -0.70 4.73
C ALA A 77 -2.09 -1.71 3.75
N LEU A 78 -1.03 -2.39 4.18
CA LEU A 78 -0.32 -3.35 3.35
C LEU A 78 -1.15 -4.60 3.06
N SER A 79 -1.91 -5.06 4.04
CA SER A 79 -2.81 -6.21 3.89
C SER A 79 -3.90 -5.90 2.87
N TRP A 80 -4.50 -4.71 2.92
CA TRP A 80 -5.56 -4.32 1.97
C TRP A 80 -4.97 -4.13 0.57
N MET A 81 -3.78 -3.54 0.44
CA MET A 81 -3.07 -3.47 -0.84
C MET A 81 -2.78 -4.84 -1.44
N GLY A 82 -2.45 -5.84 -0.61
CA GLY A 82 -2.24 -7.22 -1.05
C GLY A 82 -3.46 -7.85 -1.73
N VAL A 83 -4.67 -7.39 -1.38
CA VAL A 83 -5.94 -7.81 -2.01
C VAL A 83 -6.30 -6.92 -3.21
N ILE A 84 -6.05 -5.62 -3.11
CA ILE A 84 -6.43 -4.62 -4.12
C ILE A 84 -5.57 -4.74 -5.39
N LEU A 85 -4.24 -4.86 -5.25
CA LEU A 85 -3.33 -4.86 -6.41
C LEU A 85 -3.61 -5.98 -7.43
N PRO A 86 -3.88 -7.24 -7.02
CA PRO A 86 -4.26 -8.29 -7.97
C PRO A 86 -5.56 -7.95 -8.71
N ALA A 87 -6.56 -7.39 -8.03
CA ALA A 87 -7.82 -6.99 -8.65
C ALA A 87 -7.63 -5.83 -9.65
N ILE A 88 -6.70 -4.91 -9.35
CA ILE A 88 -6.31 -3.84 -10.27
C ILE A 88 -5.62 -4.41 -11.51
N GLU A 89 -4.74 -5.39 -11.37
CA GLU A 89 -4.08 -6.04 -12.52
C GLU A 89 -5.10 -6.70 -13.46
N GLU A 90 -6.20 -7.25 -12.95
CA GLU A 90 -7.26 -7.77 -13.82
C GLU A 90 -7.92 -6.68 -14.68
N ALA A 91 -8.08 -5.46 -14.13
CA ALA A 91 -8.65 -4.31 -14.82
C ALA A 91 -7.62 -3.54 -15.68
N CYS A 92 -6.36 -3.58 -15.28
CA CYS A 92 -5.23 -2.85 -15.86
C CYS A 92 -4.05 -3.81 -16.11
N PRO A 93 -4.14 -4.79 -17.05
CA PRO A 93 -3.18 -5.90 -17.15
C PRO A 93 -1.76 -5.54 -17.62
N ILE A 94 -1.45 -4.26 -17.75
CA ILE A 94 -0.11 -3.75 -18.10
C ILE A 94 0.64 -3.30 -16.84
N PHE A 95 -0.06 -3.12 -15.72
CA PHE A 95 0.47 -2.50 -14.52
C PHE A 95 1.56 -3.33 -13.82
N LEU A 96 1.39 -4.66 -13.73
CA LEU A 96 2.39 -5.59 -13.19
C LEU A 96 3.14 -6.36 -14.30
N ARG A 97 2.71 -6.26 -15.57
CA ARG A 97 3.41 -6.85 -16.72
C ARG A 97 4.76 -6.18 -16.94
N GLY A 98 5.82 -6.85 -16.49
CA GLY A 98 7.21 -6.41 -16.64
C GLY A 98 8.03 -6.63 -15.38
N ILE A 99 7.38 -7.01 -14.28
CA ILE A 99 7.98 -7.12 -12.95
C ILE A 99 8.08 -8.58 -12.48
N ALA A 100 7.97 -9.56 -13.38
CA ALA A 100 7.96 -11.00 -13.06
C ALA A 100 9.27 -11.56 -12.47
N GLN A 101 10.21 -10.70 -12.07
CA GLN A 101 11.35 -11.06 -11.23
C GLN A 101 10.94 -10.89 -9.77
N GLU A 102 11.00 -11.95 -8.96
CA GLU A 102 10.47 -11.98 -7.57
C GLU A 102 10.89 -10.75 -6.72
N GLU A 103 12.13 -10.27 -6.85
CA GLU A 103 12.63 -9.12 -6.07
C GLU A 103 11.99 -7.76 -6.41
N LYS A 104 11.38 -7.66 -7.59
CA LYS A 104 10.70 -6.44 -8.05
C LYS A 104 9.19 -6.55 -7.89
N ASP A 105 8.62 -7.74 -7.68
CA ASP A 105 7.17 -7.92 -7.54
C ASP A 105 6.65 -7.11 -6.33
N PRO A 106 5.74 -6.13 -6.54
CA PRO A 106 5.15 -5.36 -5.45
C PRO A 106 4.45 -6.23 -4.41
N LEU A 107 3.82 -7.34 -4.79
CA LEU A 107 3.13 -8.24 -3.87
C LEU A 107 4.14 -8.99 -2.98
N TYR A 108 5.26 -9.39 -3.54
CA TYR A 108 6.35 -9.99 -2.78
C TYR A 108 6.93 -8.98 -1.77
N ARG A 109 7.18 -7.75 -2.21
CA ARG A 109 7.65 -6.67 -1.33
C ARG A 109 6.66 -6.36 -0.20
N ILE A 110 5.37 -6.28 -0.49
CA ILE A 110 4.31 -6.11 0.53
C ILE A 110 4.41 -7.21 1.59
N LYS A 111 4.50 -8.48 1.18
CA LYS A 111 4.64 -9.61 2.12
C LYS A 111 5.90 -9.53 2.97
N GLN A 112 7.03 -9.12 2.39
CA GLN A 112 8.28 -8.92 3.13
C GLN A 112 8.17 -7.82 4.17
N ILE A 113 7.53 -6.69 3.82
CA ILE A 113 7.34 -5.57 4.74
C ILE A 113 6.38 -5.96 5.87
N ILE A 114 5.26 -6.62 5.57
CA ILE A 114 4.33 -7.15 6.58
C ILE A 114 5.09 -8.03 7.58
N LYS A 115 5.85 -9.00 7.10
CA LYS A 115 6.64 -9.88 7.96
C LYS A 115 7.64 -9.10 8.84
N MET A 116 8.32 -8.11 8.26
CA MET A 116 9.25 -7.26 9.02
C MET A 116 8.54 -6.46 10.12
N VAL A 117 7.33 -5.99 9.84
CA VAL A 117 6.49 -5.27 10.81
C VAL A 117 6.04 -6.21 11.92
N GLU A 118 5.48 -7.37 11.59
CA GLU A 118 5.04 -8.39 12.56
C GLU A 118 6.20 -8.85 13.45
N ASP A 119 7.37 -9.15 12.87
CA ASP A 119 8.57 -9.54 13.61
C ASP A 119 9.03 -8.41 14.55
N SER A 120 8.93 -7.16 14.12
CA SER A 120 9.34 -6.00 14.93
C SER A 120 8.37 -5.74 16.08
N TYR A 121 7.06 -5.87 15.83
CA TYR A 121 6.02 -5.76 16.85
C TYR A 121 6.17 -6.87 17.91
N ASN A 122 6.27 -8.13 17.47
CA ASN A 122 6.37 -9.29 18.37
C ASN A 122 7.64 -9.29 19.23
N LYS A 123 8.74 -8.72 18.75
CA LYS A 123 10.02 -8.60 19.49
C LYS A 123 10.14 -7.31 20.29
N GLY A 124 9.17 -6.39 20.19
CA GLY A 124 9.25 -5.05 20.77
C GLY A 124 10.41 -4.21 20.20
N GLU A 125 10.88 -4.53 18.99
CA GLU A 125 12.02 -3.87 18.34
C GLU A 125 11.57 -2.63 17.55
N TYR A 126 11.00 -1.66 18.24
CA TYR A 126 10.42 -0.45 17.63
C TYR A 126 11.40 0.37 16.77
N ARG A 127 12.71 0.27 17.02
CA ARG A 127 13.75 0.90 16.19
C ARG A 127 13.76 0.39 14.74
N ASN A 128 13.18 -0.78 14.49
CA ASN A 128 13.04 -1.32 13.14
C ASN A 128 11.96 -0.61 12.31
N LEU A 129 11.11 0.25 12.90
CA LEU A 129 10.18 1.10 12.15
C LEU A 129 10.91 1.98 11.13
N ILE A 130 12.13 2.45 11.43
CA ILE A 130 12.95 3.20 10.47
C ILE A 130 13.30 2.36 9.23
N LYS A 131 13.50 1.04 9.39
CA LYS A 131 13.70 0.14 8.26
C LYS A 131 12.39 -0.06 7.49
N VAL A 132 11.27 -0.22 8.21
CA VAL A 132 9.93 -0.28 7.61
C VAL A 132 9.66 0.94 6.74
N ALA A 133 9.91 2.16 7.23
CA ALA A 133 9.77 3.39 6.46
C ALA A 133 10.58 3.37 5.16
N LYS A 134 11.84 2.93 5.21
CA LYS A 134 12.69 2.81 4.01
C LYS A 134 12.13 1.82 2.98
N GLU A 135 11.61 0.68 3.44
CA GLU A 135 11.00 -0.30 2.54
C GLU A 135 9.66 0.19 1.96
N LEU A 136 8.84 0.89 2.77
CA LEU A 136 7.61 1.56 2.32
C LEU A 136 7.91 2.60 1.25
N HIS A 137 8.93 3.43 1.46
CA HIS A 137 9.41 4.40 0.46
C HIS A 137 9.83 3.72 -0.84
N GLY A 138 10.56 2.60 -0.74
CA GLY A 138 10.97 1.81 -1.89
C GLY A 138 9.77 1.21 -2.65
N LEU A 139 8.78 0.70 -1.94
CA LEU A 139 7.53 0.20 -2.51
C LEU A 139 6.73 1.33 -3.20
N SER A 140 6.55 2.46 -2.54
CA SER A 140 5.87 3.65 -3.10
C SER A 140 6.54 4.10 -4.40
N SER A 141 7.87 4.24 -4.38
CA SER A 141 8.66 4.64 -5.56
C SER A 141 8.52 3.66 -6.73
N LEU A 142 8.55 2.36 -6.44
CA LEU A 142 8.33 1.32 -7.43
C LEU A 142 6.94 1.43 -8.04
N LEU A 143 5.89 1.49 -7.21
CA LEU A 143 4.51 1.58 -7.66
C LEU A 143 4.26 2.86 -8.48
N LYS A 144 4.81 4.02 -8.07
CA LYS A 144 4.77 5.27 -8.84
C LYS A 144 5.34 5.10 -10.25
N TYR A 145 6.50 4.44 -10.36
CA TYR A 145 7.11 4.16 -11.64
C TYR A 145 6.21 3.29 -12.53
N GLN A 146 5.61 2.24 -11.97
CA GLN A 146 4.69 1.37 -12.71
C GLN A 146 3.42 2.08 -13.15
N ILE A 147 2.85 2.93 -12.29
CA ILE A 147 1.68 3.77 -12.63
C ILE A 147 2.01 4.65 -13.84
N ILE A 148 3.18 5.28 -13.86
CA ILE A 148 3.61 6.14 -14.98
C ILE A 148 3.72 5.33 -16.29
N LEU A 149 4.34 4.16 -16.24
CA LEU A 149 4.47 3.28 -17.41
C LEU A 149 3.11 2.82 -17.92
N ALA A 150 2.28 2.29 -17.04
CA ALA A 150 0.94 1.83 -17.38
C ALA A 150 0.09 2.96 -17.96
N ARG A 151 0.08 4.14 -17.33
CA ARG A 151 -0.70 5.29 -17.80
C ARG A 151 -0.29 5.73 -19.20
N ARG A 152 1.01 5.77 -19.50
CA ARG A 152 1.51 6.06 -20.86
C ARG A 152 1.06 5.01 -21.86
N ALA A 153 1.10 3.72 -21.50
CA ALA A 153 0.63 2.66 -22.38
C ALA A 153 -0.86 2.80 -22.71
N TYR A 154 -1.71 3.08 -21.71
CA TYR A 154 -3.14 3.30 -21.92
C TYR A 154 -3.47 4.57 -22.69
N MET A 155 -2.71 5.66 -22.51
CA MET A 155 -2.88 6.88 -23.31
C MET A 155 -2.51 6.69 -24.78
N ASN A 156 -1.55 5.81 -25.08
CA ASN A 156 -1.13 5.51 -26.46
C ASN A 156 -2.06 4.49 -27.17
N LEU A 157 -2.94 3.81 -26.41
CA LEU A 157 -3.92 2.86 -26.93
C LEU A 157 -5.31 3.50 -27.19
N ALA A 158 -5.52 4.72 -26.71
CA ALA A 158 -6.75 5.51 -26.87
C ALA A 158 -6.67 6.42 -28.10
#